data_AF-A0A5K1E575-F1
#
_entry.id   AF-A0A5K1E575-F1
#
_cell.length_a   1.000
_cell.length_b   1.000
_cell.length_c   1.000
_cell.angle_alpha   90.00
_cell.angle_beta   90.00
_cell.angle_gamma   90.00
#
_symmetry.space_group_name_H-M   'P 1'
#
loop_
_entity.id
_entity.type
_entity.pdbx_description
1 polymer ?
#
loop_
_entity_poly.entity_id
_entity_poly.type
_entity_poly.pdbx_seq_one_letter_code
_entity_poly.pdbx_strand_id
1 'polypeptide(L)'
;FISIDCGLNDTATYINQLNNLTYVSDDGFIDSGMNGLIDPTSIGKGSNKVYFTVRFFPNYKRNCYQLPATVDTKYIVRATFLYGNYDGLDTPPSFDLHLGVNVWETVNLTDNNKPFWTELVVQAEARFLYVCLVNTGHGTPFISSLKLRPLPQNMYAPANSSLYLALKTFRRVDLGAKQPS
;
A
#
# COMPACT_ATOMS: atom_id res chain seq x y z
N PHE A 1 13.89 6.48 -0.52
CA PHE A 1 12.67 5.66 -0.58
C PHE A 1 11.78 6.00 0.61
N ILE A 2 10.51 5.57 0.63
CA ILE A 2 9.56 5.91 1.72
C ILE A 2 8.74 4.68 2.12
N SER A 3 8.67 4.37 3.41
CA SER A 3 7.76 3.37 3.98
C SER A 3 6.73 4.09 4.84
N ILE A 4 5.46 3.93 4.53
CA ILE A 4 4.36 4.63 5.19
C ILE A 4 3.56 3.60 5.98
N ASP A 5 3.29 3.91 7.25
CA ASP A 5 2.39 3.16 8.12
C ASP A 5 1.09 3.97 8.24
N CYS A 6 0.00 3.40 7.71
CA CYS A 6 -1.24 4.15 7.53
C CYS A 6 -2.07 4.12 8.81
N GLY A 7 -2.47 5.30 9.29
CA GLY A 7 -3.18 5.45 10.56
C GLY A 7 -2.28 5.45 11.80
N LEU A 8 -0.95 5.50 11.61
CA LEU A 8 0.02 5.68 12.70
C LEU A 8 -0.23 7.01 13.42
N ASN A 9 -0.54 6.95 14.72
CA ASN A 9 -0.89 8.13 15.51
C ASN A 9 -0.11 8.28 16.84
N ASP A 10 0.66 7.26 17.24
CA ASP A 10 1.44 7.28 18.48
C ASP A 10 2.76 8.04 18.32
N THR A 11 3.39 7.94 17.14
CA THR A 11 4.64 8.62 16.79
C THR A 11 4.64 9.08 15.33
N ALA A 12 5.46 10.09 15.02
CA ALA A 12 5.66 10.52 13.63
C ALA A 12 6.43 9.47 12.80
N THR A 13 7.38 8.75 13.43
CA THR A 13 8.22 7.74 12.78
C THR A 13 8.61 6.63 13.77
N TYR A 14 9.02 5.47 13.25
CA TYR A 14 9.67 4.42 14.03
C TYR A 14 10.55 3.52 13.16
N ILE A 15 11.47 2.75 13.78
CA ILE A 15 12.24 1.71 13.11
C ILE A 15 11.52 0.37 13.28
N ASN A 16 11.14 -0.26 12.18
CA ASN A 16 10.44 -1.52 12.19
C ASN A 16 11.40 -2.68 12.46
N GLN A 17 11.22 -3.37 13.59
CA GLN A 17 12.15 -4.38 14.07
C GLN A 17 12.25 -5.63 13.16
N LEU A 18 11.24 -5.90 12.33
CA LEU A 18 11.23 -7.09 11.46
C LEU A 18 12.05 -6.92 10.18
N ASN A 19 12.25 -5.68 9.72
CA ASN A 19 12.94 -5.41 8.46
C ASN A 19 13.98 -4.28 8.56
N ASN A 20 14.16 -3.70 9.75
CA ASN A 20 15.07 -2.60 10.05
C ASN A 20 14.86 -1.35 9.17
N LEU A 21 13.64 -1.13 8.66
CA LEU A 21 13.30 0.06 7.89
C LEU A 21 12.61 1.09 8.76
N THR A 22 12.90 2.36 8.51
CA THR A 22 12.11 3.47 9.06
C THR A 22 10.75 3.52 8.36
N TYR A 23 9.69 3.58 9.17
CA TYR A 23 8.33 3.90 8.75
C TYR A 23 7.95 5.27 9.28
N VAL A 24 7.16 5.98 8.49
CA VAL A 24 6.63 7.31 8.81
C VAL A 24 5.10 7.26 8.83
N SER A 25 4.47 8.17 9.58
CA SER A 25 3.02 8.39 9.51
C SER A 25 2.60 8.82 8.11
N ASP A 26 1.36 8.48 7.77
CA ASP A 26 0.75 8.78 6.49
C ASP A 26 0.14 10.20 6.41
N ASP A 27 0.08 10.91 7.54
CA ASP A 27 -0.41 12.30 7.63
C ASP A 27 0.33 13.27 6.71
N GLY A 28 1.60 13.00 6.38
CA GLY A 28 2.38 13.83 5.45
C GLY A 28 2.07 13.61 3.97
N PHE A 29 1.16 12.70 3.64
CA PHE A 29 0.89 12.26 2.27
C PHE A 29 -0.60 12.26 1.90
N ILE A 30 -1.50 12.49 2.86
CA ILE A 30 -2.94 12.56 2.63
C ILE A 30 -3.63 13.43 3.68
N ASP A 31 -4.62 14.23 3.26
CA ASP A 31 -5.33 15.18 4.13
C ASP A 31 -6.71 14.68 4.58
N SER A 32 -7.11 13.47 4.17
CA SER A 32 -8.43 12.90 4.45
C SER A 32 -8.34 11.54 5.14
N GLY A 33 -9.49 11.01 5.55
CA GLY A 33 -9.61 9.72 6.21
C GLY A 33 -9.56 9.80 7.74
N MET A 34 -9.76 8.65 8.36
CA MET A 34 -9.77 8.45 9.80
C MET A 34 -8.88 7.24 10.13
N ASN A 35 -8.35 7.20 11.35
CA ASN A 35 -7.49 6.11 11.80
C ASN A 35 -8.33 5.04 12.50
N GLY A 36 -8.12 3.78 12.14
CA GLY A 36 -8.76 2.61 12.75
C GLY A 36 -7.71 1.73 13.42
N LEU A 37 -8.06 1.15 14.55
CA LEU A 37 -7.28 0.10 15.19
C LEU A 37 -7.80 -1.24 14.70
N ILE A 38 -6.89 -2.12 14.30
CA ILE A 38 -7.25 -3.51 13.99
C ILE A 38 -7.59 -4.24 15.30
N ASP A 39 -8.59 -5.12 15.25
CA ASP A 39 -8.98 -5.95 16.38
C ASP A 39 -7.76 -6.77 16.87
N PRO A 40 -7.38 -6.67 18.16
CA PRO A 40 -6.24 -7.41 18.71
C PRO A 40 -6.32 -8.92 18.51
N THR A 41 -7.53 -9.49 18.41
CA THR A 41 -7.74 -10.92 18.14
C THR A 41 -7.37 -11.32 16.71
N SER A 42 -7.36 -10.35 15.79
CA SER A 42 -6.94 -10.51 14.39
C SER A 42 -5.41 -10.47 14.22
N ILE A 43 -4.67 -10.12 15.28
CA ILE A 43 -3.22 -9.90 15.25
C ILE A 43 -2.52 -10.96 16.10
N GLY A 44 -1.71 -11.80 15.46
CA GLY A 44 -0.88 -12.79 16.17
C GLY A 44 0.33 -12.17 16.89
N LYS A 45 0.89 -12.88 17.88
CA LYS A 45 2.16 -12.49 18.51
C LYS A 45 3.26 -12.35 17.47
N GLY A 46 4.02 -11.26 17.54
CA GLY A 46 5.11 -10.96 16.58
C GLY A 46 4.64 -10.41 15.24
N SER A 47 3.35 -10.09 15.10
CA SER A 47 2.84 -9.41 13.91
C SER A 47 3.56 -8.09 13.66
N ASN A 48 3.68 -7.75 12.39
CA ASN A 48 4.32 -6.52 11.97
C ASN A 48 3.51 -5.30 12.44
N LYS A 49 4.16 -4.30 13.06
CA LYS A 49 3.50 -3.08 13.58
C LYS A 49 2.63 -2.37 12.53
N VAL A 50 2.99 -2.45 11.24
CA VAL A 50 2.21 -1.89 10.11
C VAL A 50 0.80 -2.47 9.95
N TYR A 51 0.48 -3.51 10.72
CA TYR A 51 -0.81 -4.19 10.73
C TYR A 51 -1.60 -3.90 12.02
N PHE A 52 -1.21 -2.89 12.80
CA PHE A 52 -1.94 -2.54 14.02
C PHE A 52 -2.95 -1.43 13.78
N THR A 53 -2.69 -0.61 12.76
CA THR A 53 -3.53 0.52 12.37
C THR A 53 -3.89 0.44 10.90
N VAL A 54 -4.98 1.12 10.55
CA VAL A 54 -5.35 1.43 9.17
C VAL A 54 -5.74 2.90 9.08
N ARG A 55 -5.62 3.48 7.88
CA ARG A 55 -6.40 4.65 7.51
C ARG A 55 -7.59 4.21 6.67
N PHE A 56 -8.79 4.68 7.01
CA PHE A 56 -10.03 4.38 6.29
C PHE A 56 -10.76 5.66 5.85
N PHE A 57 -11.57 5.55 4.79
CA PHE A 57 -12.12 6.70 4.07
C PHE A 57 -13.64 6.62 3.88
N PRO A 58 -14.43 6.97 4.90
CA PRO A 58 -15.89 6.81 4.86
C PRO A 58 -16.59 7.92 4.06
N ASN A 59 -15.99 9.11 3.97
CA ASN A 59 -16.70 10.32 3.55
C ASN A 59 -16.63 10.62 2.05
N TYR A 60 -15.53 10.25 1.39
CA TYR A 60 -15.27 10.64 0.01
C TYR A 60 -15.18 9.42 -0.90
N LYS A 61 -15.73 9.56 -2.11
CA LYS A 61 -15.67 8.51 -3.13
C LYS A 61 -14.25 8.22 -3.61
N ARG A 62 -13.34 9.19 -3.55
CA ARG A 62 -11.96 9.06 -4.03
C ARG A 62 -11.02 9.79 -3.08
N ASN A 63 -10.00 9.09 -2.59
CA ASN A 63 -9.01 9.61 -1.63
C ASN A 63 -7.63 9.25 -2.15
N CYS A 64 -6.76 10.24 -2.33
CA CYS A 64 -5.48 10.06 -3.02
C CYS A 64 -4.31 10.43 -2.12
N TYR A 65 -3.40 9.48 -1.93
CA TYR A 65 -2.08 9.76 -1.39
C TYR A 65 -1.25 10.48 -2.44
N GLN A 66 -0.61 11.57 -2.05
CA GLN A 66 0.37 12.28 -2.87
C GLN A 66 1.78 11.85 -2.47
N LEU A 67 2.41 11.00 -3.29
CA LEU A 67 3.75 10.49 -3.02
C LEU A 67 4.79 11.27 -3.82
N PRO A 68 5.87 11.78 -3.20
CA PRO A 68 6.93 12.49 -3.92
C PRO A 68 7.71 11.53 -4.82
N ALA A 69 7.95 11.96 -6.05
CA ALA A 69 8.66 11.20 -7.07
C ALA A 69 9.62 12.08 -7.87
N THR A 70 10.66 11.46 -8.42
CA THR A 70 11.58 12.10 -9.36
C THR A 70 11.16 11.72 -10.77
N VAL A 71 10.98 12.72 -11.64
CA VAL A 71 10.63 12.51 -13.05
C VAL A 71 11.62 11.55 -13.70
N ASP A 72 11.13 10.69 -14.58
CA ASP A 72 11.86 9.64 -15.30
C ASP A 72 12.46 8.53 -14.42
N THR A 73 12.23 8.55 -13.11
CA THR A 73 12.67 7.49 -12.20
C THR A 73 11.64 6.38 -12.12
N LYS A 74 12.11 5.13 -12.15
CA LYS A 74 11.26 3.95 -11.95
C LYS A 74 11.07 3.69 -10.46
N TYR A 75 9.84 3.33 -10.08
CA TYR A 75 9.49 3.01 -8.71
C TYR A 75 8.75 1.69 -8.61
N ILE A 76 9.05 0.93 -7.57
CA ILE A 76 8.09 -0.01 -6.99
C ILE A 76 7.15 0.78 -6.08
N VAL A 77 5.85 0.68 -6.34
CA VAL A 77 4.77 1.13 -5.47
C VAL A 77 4.08 -0.12 -4.94
N ARG A 78 4.02 -0.29 -3.61
CA ARG A 78 3.31 -1.41 -2.97
C ARG A 78 2.29 -0.88 -1.98
N ALA A 79 1.03 -1.28 -2.16
CA ALA A 79 -0.05 -1.05 -1.20
C ALA A 79 -0.39 -2.37 -0.49
N THR A 80 -0.61 -2.29 0.83
CA THR A 80 -0.94 -3.44 1.66
C THR A 80 -2.18 -3.15 2.50
N PHE A 81 -3.01 -4.18 2.66
CA PHE A 81 -4.31 -4.15 3.29
C PHE A 81 -4.45 -5.34 4.23
N LEU A 82 -4.71 -5.08 5.51
CA LEU A 82 -5.21 -6.06 6.46
C LEU A 82 -6.49 -5.48 7.07
N TYR A 83 -7.63 -6.14 6.87
CA TYR A 83 -8.91 -5.63 7.37
C TYR A 83 -8.97 -5.74 8.90
N GLY A 84 -8.75 -6.95 9.41
CA GLY A 84 -8.66 -7.24 10.84
C GLY A 84 -9.82 -6.68 11.67
N ASN A 85 -11.01 -6.61 11.06
CA ASN A 85 -12.23 -6.13 11.69
C ASN A 85 -12.12 -4.74 12.35
N TYR A 86 -11.37 -3.82 11.75
CA TYR A 86 -11.11 -2.50 12.35
C TYR A 86 -12.38 -1.67 12.62
N ASP A 87 -13.49 -1.95 11.92
CA ASP A 87 -14.78 -1.28 12.03
C ASP A 87 -15.84 -2.09 12.78
N GLY A 88 -15.53 -3.31 13.22
CA GLY A 88 -16.43 -4.19 13.96
C GLY A 88 -17.56 -4.81 13.13
N LEU A 89 -17.53 -4.69 11.80
CA LEU A 89 -18.58 -5.22 10.91
C LEU A 89 -18.36 -6.66 10.44
N ASP A 90 -17.17 -7.21 10.68
CA ASP A 90 -16.71 -8.55 10.27
C ASP A 90 -16.91 -8.84 8.77
N THR A 91 -17.06 -7.79 7.96
CA THR A 91 -17.38 -7.86 6.54
C THR A 91 -16.40 -6.98 5.77
N PRO A 92 -15.33 -7.55 5.18
CA PRO A 92 -14.33 -6.77 4.48
C PRO A 92 -14.92 -5.99 3.30
N PRO A 93 -14.47 -4.76 3.07
CA PRO A 93 -14.93 -3.96 1.95
C PRO A 93 -14.29 -4.40 0.63
N SER A 94 -14.95 -4.05 -0.47
CA SER A 94 -14.35 -4.08 -1.81
C SER A 94 -14.36 -2.69 -2.44
N PHE A 95 -13.25 -2.32 -3.06
CA PHE A 95 -13.02 -0.98 -3.63
C PHE A 95 -11.90 -1.02 -4.65
N ASP A 96 -11.76 0.03 -5.46
CA ASP A 96 -10.71 0.11 -6.47
C ASP A 96 -9.50 0.90 -5.97
N LEU A 97 -8.31 0.42 -6.33
CA LEU A 97 -7.04 1.10 -6.20
C LEU A 97 -6.62 1.64 -7.56
N HIS A 98 -6.25 2.91 -7.62
CA HIS A 98 -5.79 3.58 -8.83
C HIS A 98 -4.39 4.15 -8.65
N LEU A 99 -3.64 4.21 -9.75
CA LEU A 99 -2.45 5.05 -9.88
C LEU A 99 -2.77 6.19 -10.85
N GLY A 100 -2.84 7.42 -10.33
CA GLY A 100 -3.41 8.54 -11.06
C GLY A 100 -4.84 8.20 -11.46
N VAL A 101 -5.23 8.43 -12.71
CA VAL A 101 -6.57 8.09 -13.22
C VAL A 101 -6.74 6.60 -13.52
N ASN A 102 -5.65 5.85 -13.69
CA ASN A 102 -5.67 4.48 -14.17
C ASN A 102 -6.01 3.49 -13.04
N VAL A 103 -6.90 2.53 -13.33
CA VAL A 103 -7.18 1.41 -12.41
C VAL A 103 -5.94 0.54 -12.30
N TRP A 104 -5.55 0.22 -11.07
CA TRP A 104 -4.46 -0.69 -10.75
C TRP A 104 -5.01 -2.06 -10.31
N GLU A 105 -5.91 -2.07 -9.34
CA GLU A 105 -6.41 -3.29 -8.70
C GLU A 105 -7.81 -3.07 -8.15
N THR A 106 -8.67 -4.08 -8.22
CA THR A 106 -9.86 -4.14 -7.37
C THR A 106 -9.50 -4.89 -6.10
N VAL A 107 -9.45 -4.17 -4.97
CA VAL A 107 -9.21 -4.76 -3.67
C VAL A 107 -10.46 -5.51 -3.26
N ASN A 108 -10.33 -6.82 -3.07
CA ASN A 108 -11.41 -7.69 -2.61
C ASN A 108 -10.83 -8.72 -1.63
N LEU A 109 -11.10 -8.52 -0.35
CA LEU A 109 -10.54 -9.34 0.73
C LEU A 109 -11.55 -10.43 1.09
N THR A 110 -11.12 -11.69 1.02
CA THR A 110 -11.96 -12.85 1.35
C THR A 110 -11.70 -13.40 2.75
N ASP A 111 -10.71 -12.87 3.46
CA ASP A 111 -10.29 -13.31 4.78
C ASP A 111 -9.89 -12.07 5.60
N ASN A 112 -10.55 -11.90 6.74
CA ASN A 112 -10.42 -10.72 7.60
C ASN A 112 -9.00 -10.59 8.15
N ASN A 113 -8.32 -11.72 8.36
CA ASN A 113 -7.05 -11.78 9.10
C ASN A 113 -5.85 -12.03 8.18
N LYS A 114 -6.07 -12.10 6.87
CA LYS A 114 -5.01 -12.31 5.89
C LYS A 114 -4.64 -11.01 5.19
N PRO A 115 -3.37 -10.58 5.24
CA PRO A 115 -2.95 -9.40 4.52
C PRO A 115 -2.98 -9.65 3.01
N PHE A 116 -3.57 -8.72 2.28
CA PHE A 116 -3.49 -8.61 0.83
C PHE A 116 -2.51 -7.50 0.46
N TRP A 117 -1.72 -7.69 -0.58
CA TRP A 117 -0.87 -6.64 -1.12
C TRP A 117 -0.83 -6.74 -2.65
N THR A 118 -0.68 -5.59 -3.29
CA THR A 118 -0.48 -5.48 -4.72
C THR A 118 0.69 -4.54 -4.99
N GLU A 119 1.34 -4.71 -6.13
CA GLU A 119 2.56 -3.97 -6.45
C GLU A 119 2.61 -3.56 -7.93
N LEU A 120 2.97 -2.29 -8.18
CA LEU A 120 3.32 -1.78 -9.50
C LEU A 120 4.80 -1.44 -9.58
N VAL A 121 5.38 -1.68 -10.76
CA VAL A 121 6.56 -0.96 -11.23
C VAL A 121 6.08 0.12 -12.19
N VAL A 122 6.34 1.38 -11.88
CA VAL A 122 5.94 2.51 -12.73
C VAL A 122 7.10 3.48 -12.95
N GLN A 123 7.18 4.09 -14.12
CA GLN A 123 8.05 5.24 -14.35
C GLN A 123 7.29 6.53 -14.03
N ALA A 124 7.86 7.38 -13.18
CA ALA A 124 7.22 8.62 -12.79
C ALA A 124 7.28 9.67 -13.91
N GLU A 125 6.12 10.13 -14.36
CA GLU A 125 5.98 11.18 -15.38
C GLU A 125 5.97 12.60 -14.78
N ALA A 126 5.79 12.70 -13.46
CA ALA A 126 5.67 13.95 -12.73
C ALA A 126 6.39 13.87 -11.39
N ARG A 127 6.45 15.01 -10.68
CA ARG A 127 7.05 15.12 -9.34
C ARG A 127 6.26 14.40 -8.24
N PHE A 128 5.07 13.89 -8.56
CA PHE A 128 4.22 13.17 -7.65
C PHE A 128 3.57 11.96 -8.33
N LEU A 129 3.42 10.88 -7.58
CA LEU A 129 2.57 9.75 -7.91
C LEU A 129 1.34 9.80 -6.99
N TYR A 130 0.16 9.64 -7.58
CA TYR A 130 -1.09 9.62 -6.82
C TYR A 130 -1.61 8.20 -6.68
N VAL A 131 -1.65 7.66 -5.45
CA VAL A 131 -2.25 6.36 -5.18
C VAL A 131 -3.63 6.61 -4.58
N CYS A 132 -4.68 6.28 -5.33
CA CYS A 132 -6.05 6.64 -4.95
C CYS A 132 -6.88 5.41 -4.60
N LEU A 133 -7.56 5.47 -3.46
CA LEU A 133 -8.59 4.52 -3.07
C LEU A 133 -9.95 5.06 -3.49
N VAL A 134 -10.70 4.27 -4.26
CA VAL A 134 -11.97 4.65 -4.87
C VAL A 134 -13.09 3.75 -4.35
N ASN A 135 -14.03 4.34 -3.63
CA ASN A 135 -15.21 3.66 -3.12
C ASN A 135 -16.15 3.28 -4.28
N THR A 136 -16.43 1.98 -4.40
CA THR A 136 -17.33 1.40 -5.40
C THR A 136 -18.73 1.08 -4.85
N GLY A 137 -18.99 1.40 -3.57
CA GLY A 137 -20.27 1.17 -2.90
C GLY A 137 -20.34 -0.12 -2.07
N HIS A 138 -19.23 -0.86 -1.97
CA HIS A 138 -19.15 -2.16 -1.28
C HIS A 138 -18.34 -2.10 0.02
N GLY A 139 -18.59 -1.05 0.82
CA GLY A 139 -17.92 -0.81 2.10
C GLY A 139 -16.89 0.32 2.06
N THR A 140 -16.20 0.55 3.18
CA THR A 140 -15.30 1.69 3.36
C THR A 140 -13.88 1.36 2.90
N PRO A 141 -13.33 2.07 1.89
CA PRO A 141 -11.94 1.88 1.49
C PRO A 141 -10.97 2.15 2.65
N PHE A 142 -9.93 1.34 2.75
CA PHE A 142 -8.92 1.49 3.79
C PHE A 142 -7.55 1.04 3.27
N ILE A 143 -6.48 1.38 3.98
CA ILE A 143 -5.11 0.94 3.69
C ILE A 143 -4.30 0.79 4.98
N SER A 144 -3.42 -0.21 5.04
CA SER A 144 -2.54 -0.45 6.19
C SER A 144 -1.13 0.08 5.97
N SER A 145 -0.58 -0.06 4.76
CA SER A 145 0.75 0.48 4.45
C SER A 145 0.92 0.80 2.97
N LEU A 146 1.72 1.83 2.69
CA LEU A 146 2.13 2.24 1.35
C LEU A 146 3.66 2.34 1.28
N LYS A 147 4.26 1.78 0.23
CA LYS A 147 5.72 1.80 0.05
C LYS A 147 6.07 2.33 -1.33
N LEU A 148 7.04 3.24 -1.35
CA LEU A 148 7.64 3.77 -2.57
C LEU A 148 9.14 3.48 -2.57
N ARG A 149 9.64 2.75 -3.56
CA ARG A 149 11.06 2.35 -3.68
C ARG A 149 11.57 2.71 -5.07
N PRO A 150 12.56 3.62 -5.22
CA PRO A 150 13.18 3.85 -6.51
C PRO A 150 13.94 2.61 -6.96
N LEU A 151 13.96 2.37 -8.26
CA LEU A 151 14.67 1.27 -8.89
C LEU A 151 15.85 1.79 -9.72
N PRO A 152 16.91 0.96 -9.86
CA PRO A 152 17.94 1.21 -10.87
C PRO A 152 17.34 1.34 -12.27
N GLN A 153 17.86 2.27 -13.07
CA GLN A 153 17.31 2.61 -14.39
C GLN A 153 17.29 1.41 -15.36
N ASN A 154 18.29 0.53 -15.28
CA ASN A 154 18.42 -0.69 -16.07
C ASN A 154 17.43 -1.80 -15.67
N MET A 155 16.80 -1.71 -14.48
CA MET A 155 15.82 -2.69 -14.04
C MET A 155 14.49 -2.48 -14.79
N TYR A 156 13.89 -3.58 -15.23
CA TYR A 156 12.66 -3.54 -16.06
C TYR A 156 12.80 -2.58 -17.26
N ALA A 157 13.89 -2.72 -18.04
CA ALA A 157 14.05 -1.96 -19.27
C ALA A 157 12.90 -2.31 -20.24
N PRO A 158 12.17 -1.31 -20.78
CA PRO A 158 11.09 -1.60 -21.71
C PRO A 158 11.65 -2.19 -22.99
N ALA A 159 10.95 -3.16 -23.57
CA ALA A 159 11.32 -3.73 -24.87
C ALA A 159 11.17 -2.70 -26.00
N ASN A 160 10.20 -1.79 -25.87
CA ASN A 160 9.96 -0.67 -26.78
C ASN A 160 10.06 0.66 -26.00
N SER A 161 10.97 1.54 -26.42
CA SER A 161 11.26 2.82 -25.75
C SER A 161 10.15 3.88 -25.86
N SER A 162 9.12 3.62 -26.67
CA SER A 162 8.00 4.54 -26.93
C SER A 162 6.83 4.39 -25.95
N LEU A 163 6.88 3.45 -25.01
CA LEU A 163 5.82 3.20 -24.03
C LEU A 163 6.30 3.49 -22.61
N TYR A 164 5.55 4.32 -21.89
CA TYR A 164 5.73 4.52 -20.46
C TYR A 164 5.47 3.20 -19.72
N LEU A 165 6.35 2.88 -18.78
CA LEU A 165 6.35 1.59 -18.09
C LEU A 165 5.32 1.58 -16.96
N ALA A 166 4.36 0.67 -17.03
CA ALA A 166 3.51 0.26 -15.91
C ALA A 166 3.39 -1.26 -15.90
N LEU A 167 3.99 -1.93 -14.91
CA LEU A 167 3.96 -3.38 -14.75
C LEU A 167 3.32 -3.73 -13.41
N LYS A 168 2.34 -4.63 -13.41
CA LYS A 168 1.81 -5.23 -12.19
C LYS A 168 2.60 -6.48 -11.84
N THR A 169 3.16 -6.54 -10.64
CA THR A 169 3.90 -7.71 -10.19
C THR A 169 2.93 -8.87 -10.01
N PHE A 170 3.08 -9.90 -10.86
CA PHE A 170 2.30 -11.14 -10.74
C PHE A 170 2.92 -12.09 -9.71
N ARG A 171 4.23 -12.35 -9.82
CA ARG A 171 4.94 -13.25 -8.90
C ARG A 171 6.44 -12.92 -8.87
N ARG A 172 7.06 -13.05 -7.69
CA ARG A 172 8.52 -13.18 -7.54
C ARG A 172 8.81 -14.51 -6.88
N VAL A 173 9.77 -15.26 -7.40
CA VAL A 173 10.14 -16.58 -6.89
C VAL A 173 11.65 -16.62 -6.75
N ASP A 174 12.13 -17.03 -5.59
CA ASP A 174 13.49 -17.47 -5.40
C ASP A 174 13.52 -18.99 -5.58
N LEU A 175 14.09 -19.46 -6.67
CA LEU A 175 14.17 -20.89 -7.00
C LEU A 175 15.31 -21.60 -6.26
N GLY A 176 16.16 -20.88 -5.51
CA GLY A 176 17.33 -21.39 -4.81
C GLY A 176 17.25 -21.34 -3.29
N ALA A 177 16.15 -20.84 -2.71
CA ALA A 177 16.00 -20.75 -1.26
C ALA A 177 15.80 -22.13 -0.62
N LYS A 178 16.61 -22.46 0.40
CA LYS A 178 16.31 -23.58 1.31
C LYS A 178 15.06 -23.23 2.11
N GLN A 179 14.13 -24.18 2.28
CA GLN A 179 12.97 -23.98 3.16
C GLN A 179 13.44 -23.51 4.55
N PRO A 180 12.71 -22.57 5.20
CA PRO A 180 12.98 -22.27 6.60
C PRO A 180 12.77 -23.56 7.41
N SER A 181 13.84 -24.02 8.06
CA SER A 181 13.84 -25.12 9.02
C SER A 181 13.05 -24.76 10.27
#